data_AF-A0A1W9LK29-F1
#
_entry.id   AF-A0A1W9LK29-F1
#
_cell.length_a   1.000
_cell.length_b   1.000
_cell.length_c   1.000
_cell.angle_alpha   90.00
_cell.angle_beta   90.00
_cell.angle_gamma   90.00
#
_symmetry.space_group_name_H-M   'P 1'
#
loop_
_entity.id
_entity.type
_entity.pdbx_description
1 polymer ?
#
loop_
_entity_poly.entity_id
_entity_poly.type
_entity_poly.pdbx_seq_one_letter_code
_entity_poly.pdbx_strand_id
1 'polypeptide(L)'
;MRQGGFISDIDKFDPLFFNISPPEAELMDPQHRLFIETVWKAVEDAGYSASALSGKAIGVFAATEFNDYRNLLLIRNNHAALMGTGNADAMLSNRISFLMNWHGPSETINTACSGSLVAVHRAVRSIRSGESEMAIAGGVSLMIDPATIITTAQLGVLSPDSRCKTFDQNANGYVKGEGVAVVLLKPLRKAVADHDRIYALIRGTAVYHGGKATSLTAPNSDAQAALLKAAYKDAGIPFDTVTYLELHGTGTKLGDPVEIEGIKKAYKECSEKTNQDRTRSCGLGSVKTNIGHLEPAAGIAGMIKVILSMKNRKLPGTPNFKKLNPYIVLENTQFYVVEKSKDWERLTDAEGNPVPRRAGISSFGFGGAYSHAVLEEYEDEVRGEDLVSRTSYLIPLSAKNEDRLRAYAKSLGDFLYSDTKAESSPAIRAEVLQILAEILNVSESDIDTDEGFAGCGMDTVMLSQLAERLNSRYGTALTLALFNDYSTVG
;
A
#
# COMPACT_ATOMS: atom_id res chain seq x y z
N MET A 1 -13.06 -23.55 -1.17
CA MET A 1 -11.88 -22.73 -1.54
C MET A 1 -10.64 -23.62 -1.52
N ARG A 2 -9.75 -23.52 -2.51
CA ARG A 2 -8.49 -24.31 -2.60
C ARG A 2 -7.22 -23.45 -2.72
N GLN A 3 -7.38 -22.14 -2.92
CA GLN A 3 -6.28 -21.17 -3.04
C GLN A 3 -6.62 -19.94 -2.19
N GLY A 4 -5.62 -19.22 -1.73
CA GLY A 4 -5.72 -17.95 -1.01
C GLY A 4 -4.51 -17.06 -1.28
N GLY A 5 -4.57 -15.80 -0.87
CA GLY A 5 -3.38 -14.94 -0.83
C GLY A 5 -2.62 -15.21 0.47
N PHE A 6 -1.37 -15.69 0.39
CA PHE A 6 -0.55 -15.98 1.56
C PHE A 6 0.73 -15.17 1.49
N ILE A 7 1.14 -14.60 2.62
CA ILE A 7 2.44 -13.95 2.73
C ILE A 7 3.47 -15.01 3.17
N SER A 8 4.74 -14.85 2.79
CA SER A 8 5.78 -15.78 3.19
C SER A 8 6.25 -15.51 4.62
N ASP A 9 6.94 -16.49 5.21
CA ASP A 9 7.77 -16.29 6.39
C ASP A 9 7.03 -15.78 7.65
N ILE A 10 5.75 -16.14 7.80
CA ILE A 10 4.93 -15.77 8.97
C ILE A 10 5.49 -16.29 10.31
N ASP A 11 6.37 -17.30 10.27
CA ASP A 11 7.04 -17.85 11.44
C ASP A 11 8.30 -17.06 11.85
N LYS A 12 8.82 -16.18 10.98
CA LYS A 12 10.06 -15.42 11.21
C LYS A 12 9.81 -14.18 12.06
N PHE A 13 10.76 -13.88 12.93
CA PHE A 13 10.79 -12.68 13.77
C PHE A 13 12.19 -12.49 14.34
N ASP A 14 12.64 -11.24 14.52
CA ASP A 14 13.88 -10.92 15.25
C ASP A 14 13.55 -10.47 16.69
N PRO A 15 13.40 -11.41 17.65
CA PRO A 15 12.94 -11.07 18.98
C PRO A 15 13.97 -10.25 19.78
N LEU A 16 15.26 -10.50 19.56
CA LEU A 16 16.32 -9.81 20.30
C LEU A 16 16.44 -8.34 19.88
N PHE A 17 16.12 -8.02 18.63
CA PHE A 17 16.02 -6.63 18.18
C PHE A 17 15.05 -5.81 19.03
N PHE A 18 13.91 -6.41 19.38
CA PHE A 18 12.83 -5.81 20.17
C PHE A 18 12.92 -6.11 21.67
N ASN A 19 14.06 -6.61 22.17
CA ASN A 19 14.25 -7.01 23.57
C ASN A 19 13.20 -8.02 24.08
N ILE A 20 12.74 -8.91 23.20
CA ILE A 20 11.83 -10.02 23.53
C ILE A 20 12.66 -11.29 23.65
N SER A 21 12.38 -12.11 24.67
CA SER A 21 13.09 -13.38 24.84
C SER A 21 12.62 -14.40 23.76
N PRO A 22 13.51 -15.26 23.23
CA PRO A 22 13.10 -16.27 22.25
C PRO A 22 11.93 -17.18 22.72
N PRO A 23 11.86 -17.63 23.99
CA PRO A 23 10.70 -18.40 24.47
C PRO A 23 9.39 -17.60 24.50
N GLU A 24 9.43 -16.30 24.77
CA GLU A 24 8.25 -15.46 24.65
C GLU A 24 7.81 -15.31 23.20
N ALA A 25 8.75 -15.06 22.30
CA ALA A 25 8.48 -14.89 20.87
C ALA A 25 7.88 -16.14 20.23
N GLU A 26 8.29 -17.34 20.66
CA GLU A 26 7.70 -18.60 20.23
C GLU A 26 6.21 -18.70 20.61
N LEU A 27 5.81 -18.12 21.74
CA LEU A 27 4.42 -18.14 22.22
C LEU A 27 3.61 -16.92 21.77
N MET A 28 4.23 -15.97 21.07
CA MET A 28 3.56 -14.81 20.50
C MET A 28 2.86 -15.16 19.20
N ASP A 29 1.62 -14.69 19.06
CA ASP A 29 0.89 -14.72 17.79
C ASP A 29 1.76 -14.08 16.68
N PRO A 30 2.01 -14.77 15.56
CA PRO A 30 2.66 -14.21 14.38
C PRO A 30 2.12 -12.84 13.95
N GLN A 31 0.82 -12.58 14.15
CA GLN A 31 0.20 -11.30 13.87
C GLN A 31 0.82 -10.16 14.70
N HIS A 32 1.10 -10.41 15.98
CA HIS A 32 1.79 -9.44 16.84
C HIS A 32 3.22 -9.18 16.35
N ARG A 33 3.94 -10.25 16.02
CA ARG A 33 5.34 -10.20 15.56
C ARG A 33 5.48 -9.38 14.27
N LEU A 34 4.68 -9.71 13.26
CA LEU A 34 4.67 -9.00 11.99
C LEU A 34 4.22 -7.54 12.13
N PHE A 35 3.26 -7.26 13.01
CA PHE A 35 2.83 -5.88 13.25
C PHE A 35 3.93 -5.04 13.89
N ILE A 36 4.69 -5.59 14.85
CA ILE A 36 5.86 -4.91 15.45
C ILE A 36 6.88 -4.53 14.38
N GLU A 37 7.27 -5.47 13.52
CA GLU A 37 8.22 -5.19 12.43
C GLU A 37 7.69 -4.17 11.44
N THR A 38 6.38 -4.21 11.13
CA THR A 38 5.75 -3.30 10.18
C THR A 38 5.65 -1.89 10.74
N VAL A 39 5.37 -1.74 12.04
CA VAL A 39 5.41 -0.43 12.71
C VAL A 39 6.82 0.14 12.73
N TRP A 40 7.84 -0.68 13.02
CA TRP A 40 9.23 -0.24 12.96
C TRP A 40 9.59 0.29 11.56
N LYS A 41 9.26 -0.47 10.52
CA LYS A 41 9.49 -0.07 9.12
C LYS A 41 8.74 1.21 8.73
N ALA A 42 7.53 1.43 9.25
CA ALA A 42 6.78 2.66 8.97
C ALA A 42 7.39 3.89 9.66
N VAL A 43 7.98 3.72 10.84
CA VAL A 43 8.73 4.80 11.51
C VAL A 43 10.00 5.14 10.72
N GLU A 44 10.72 4.12 10.23
CA GLU A 44 11.89 4.31 9.35
C GLU A 44 11.52 4.96 8.01
N ASP A 45 10.44 4.51 7.35
CA ASP A 45 9.97 5.08 6.08
C ASP A 45 9.54 6.55 6.23
N ALA A 46 8.99 6.92 7.40
CA ALA A 46 8.66 8.29 7.74
C ALA A 46 9.90 9.16 8.07
N GLY A 47 11.10 8.59 8.13
CA GLY A 47 12.34 9.30 8.43
C GLY A 47 12.57 9.61 9.92
N TYR A 48 11.83 8.96 10.82
CA TYR A 48 11.99 9.14 12.27
C TYR A 48 12.87 8.04 12.87
N SER A 49 13.62 8.39 13.91
CA SER A 49 14.19 7.38 14.81
C SER A 49 13.17 7.02 15.89
N ALA A 50 13.12 5.74 16.30
CA ALA A 50 12.28 5.33 17.42
C ALA A 50 12.62 6.11 18.71
N SER A 51 13.89 6.46 18.92
CA SER A 51 14.34 7.30 20.04
C SER A 51 13.77 8.71 20.01
N ALA A 52 13.60 9.31 18.83
CA ALA A 52 13.02 10.66 18.69
C ALA A 52 11.51 10.69 18.99
N LEU A 53 10.85 9.53 18.97
CA LEU A 53 9.42 9.38 19.26
C LEU A 53 9.15 8.85 20.68
N SER A 54 10.17 8.35 21.36
CA SER A 54 10.04 7.84 22.73
C SER A 54 9.55 8.93 23.69
N GLY A 55 8.63 8.58 24.58
CA GLY A 55 8.02 9.48 25.55
C GLY A 55 6.94 10.41 24.98
N LYS A 56 6.63 10.34 23.69
CA LYS A 56 5.60 11.20 23.06
C LYS A 56 4.21 10.57 23.11
N ALA A 57 3.19 11.42 22.96
CA ALA A 57 1.81 10.99 22.81
C ALA A 57 1.55 10.47 21.39
N ILE A 58 2.10 9.30 21.07
CA ILE A 58 1.86 8.60 19.80
C ILE A 58 0.76 7.57 20.01
N GLY A 59 -0.34 7.69 19.27
CA GLY A 59 -1.43 6.72 19.32
C GLY A 59 -1.14 5.47 18.49
N VAL A 60 -1.66 4.32 18.91
CA VAL A 60 -1.56 3.04 18.19
C VAL A 60 -2.96 2.46 18.02
N PHE A 61 -3.43 2.40 16.77
CA PHE A 61 -4.74 1.87 16.41
C PHE A 61 -4.54 0.68 15.48
N ALA A 62 -4.73 -0.54 16.00
CA ALA A 62 -4.36 -1.76 15.30
C ALA A 62 -5.56 -2.68 15.12
N ALA A 63 -5.84 -3.10 13.89
CA ALA A 63 -6.95 -3.99 13.60
C ALA A 63 -6.54 -5.47 13.51
N THR A 64 -7.30 -6.34 14.17
CA THR A 64 -7.23 -7.80 14.05
C THR A 64 -8.61 -8.41 14.33
N GLU A 65 -8.79 -9.67 13.95
CA GLU A 65 -10.05 -10.40 14.14
C GLU A 65 -9.84 -11.84 14.61
N PHE A 66 -8.88 -12.56 14.03
CA PHE A 66 -8.72 -13.99 14.26
C PHE A 66 -7.66 -14.30 15.31
N ASN A 67 -7.92 -15.37 16.07
CA ASN A 67 -7.09 -15.86 17.18
C ASN A 67 -6.56 -17.28 16.89
N ASP A 68 -6.20 -17.53 15.63
CA ASP A 68 -5.85 -18.86 15.12
C ASP A 68 -4.64 -19.45 15.86
N TYR A 69 -3.63 -18.64 16.16
CA TYR A 69 -2.43 -19.12 16.85
C TYR A 69 -2.73 -19.57 18.27
N ARG A 70 -3.61 -18.85 18.98
CA ARG A 70 -4.10 -19.26 20.30
C ARG A 70 -4.79 -20.63 20.23
N ASN A 71 -5.65 -20.85 19.24
CA ASN A 71 -6.33 -22.14 19.06
C ASN A 71 -5.33 -23.27 18.82
N LEU A 72 -4.32 -23.04 17.98
CA LEU A 72 -3.26 -24.00 17.71
C LEU A 72 -2.48 -24.38 18.99
N LEU A 73 -2.14 -23.40 19.84
CA LEU A 73 -1.45 -23.63 21.11
C LEU A 73 -2.29 -24.45 22.08
N LEU A 74 -3.60 -24.17 22.18
CA LEU A 74 -4.53 -24.92 23.02
C LEU A 74 -4.66 -26.38 22.58
N ILE A 75 -4.73 -26.64 21.26
CA ILE A 75 -4.77 -28.01 20.71
C ILE A 75 -3.49 -28.79 21.05
N ARG A 76 -2.35 -28.09 21.18
CA ARG A 76 -1.07 -28.69 21.58
C ARG A 76 -0.90 -28.84 23.09
N ASN A 77 -1.91 -28.52 23.90
CA ASN A 77 -1.85 -28.52 25.37
C ASN A 77 -0.67 -27.70 25.93
N ASN A 78 -0.25 -26.67 25.21
CA ASN A 78 0.75 -25.74 25.73
C ASN A 78 0.01 -24.80 26.69
N HIS A 79 0.30 -24.88 27.99
CA HIS A 79 -0.31 -24.02 29.01
C HIS A 79 0.78 -23.22 29.72
N ALA A 80 1.33 -22.22 29.01
CA ALA A 80 2.33 -21.31 29.55
C ALA A 80 1.74 -19.94 29.89
N ALA A 81 2.23 -19.31 30.97
CA ALA A 81 1.81 -17.96 31.38
C ALA A 81 2.00 -16.91 30.26
N LEU A 82 3.08 -17.05 29.48
CA LEU A 82 3.40 -16.19 28.35
C LEU A 82 2.37 -16.24 27.21
N MET A 83 1.53 -17.28 27.13
CA MET A 83 0.44 -17.29 26.15
C MET A 83 -0.57 -16.17 26.37
N GLY A 84 -0.79 -15.77 27.63
CA GLY A 84 -1.73 -14.71 27.97
C GLY A 84 -1.36 -13.38 27.31
N THR A 85 -0.09 -12.98 27.43
CA THR A 85 0.44 -11.76 26.79
C THR A 85 0.85 -11.99 25.34
N GLY A 86 1.10 -13.24 24.93
CA GLY A 86 1.47 -13.61 23.57
C GLY A 86 0.30 -13.54 22.58
N ASN A 87 -0.94 -13.75 23.04
CA ASN A 87 -2.11 -13.99 22.18
C ASN A 87 -3.36 -13.17 22.56
N ALA A 88 -3.29 -12.26 23.53
CA ALA A 88 -4.43 -11.39 23.81
C ALA A 88 -4.52 -10.28 22.75
N ASP A 89 -5.70 -10.06 22.17
CA ASP A 89 -5.94 -9.02 21.14
C ASP A 89 -5.38 -7.65 21.54
N ALA A 90 -5.58 -7.25 22.81
CA ALA A 90 -5.09 -5.97 23.32
C ALA A 90 -3.56 -5.81 23.22
N MET A 91 -2.81 -6.91 23.17
CA MET A 91 -1.36 -6.88 23.06
C MET A 91 -0.86 -6.51 21.67
N LEU A 92 -1.71 -6.61 20.63
CA LEU A 92 -1.35 -6.15 19.28
C LEU A 92 -0.94 -4.66 19.28
N SER A 93 -1.71 -3.81 19.98
CA SER A 93 -1.43 -2.39 20.12
C SER A 93 -0.55 -2.09 21.34
N ASN A 94 -0.89 -2.63 22.51
CA ASN A 94 -0.21 -2.28 23.76
C ASN A 94 1.28 -2.67 23.79
N ARG A 95 1.66 -3.75 23.11
CA ARG A 95 3.06 -4.16 23.02
C ARG A 95 3.89 -3.16 22.20
N ILE A 96 3.31 -2.56 21.16
CA ILE A 96 3.96 -1.48 20.40
C ILE A 96 4.18 -0.27 21.29
N SER A 97 3.12 0.18 21.96
CA SER A 97 3.18 1.34 22.87
C SER A 97 4.21 1.13 23.97
N PHE A 98 4.30 -0.09 24.52
CA PHE A 98 5.32 -0.46 25.50
C PHE A 98 6.74 -0.45 24.90
N LEU A 99 6.96 -1.14 23.78
CA LEU A 99 8.29 -1.28 23.17
C LEU A 99 8.85 0.07 22.70
N MET A 100 7.99 0.94 22.16
CA MET A 100 8.38 2.25 21.65
C MET A 100 8.33 3.35 22.72
N ASN A 101 7.82 3.03 23.91
CA ASN A 101 7.54 3.97 25.00
C ASN A 101 6.66 5.14 24.52
N TRP A 102 5.51 4.82 23.92
CA TRP A 102 4.52 5.79 23.46
C TRP A 102 3.36 5.88 24.44
N HIS A 103 2.85 7.10 24.65
CA HIS A 103 1.86 7.41 25.69
C HIS A 103 0.51 7.90 25.13
N GLY A 104 0.29 7.79 23.82
CA GLY A 104 -1.03 8.06 23.23
C GLY A 104 -2.00 6.89 23.43
N PRO A 105 -3.26 7.01 22.96
CA PRO A 105 -4.23 5.92 22.99
C PRO A 105 -3.69 4.66 22.29
N SER A 106 -3.88 3.50 22.91
CA SER A 106 -3.39 2.21 22.42
C SER A 106 -4.56 1.24 22.35
N GLU A 107 -5.12 1.08 21.15
CA GLU A 107 -6.39 0.42 20.92
C GLU A 107 -6.28 -0.67 19.84
N THR A 108 -6.69 -1.88 20.23
CA THR A 108 -6.96 -2.95 19.26
C THR A 108 -8.41 -2.90 18.82
N ILE A 109 -8.65 -2.95 17.51
CA ILE A 109 -9.96 -2.74 16.89
C ILE A 109 -10.39 -4.01 16.17
N ASN A 110 -11.59 -4.50 16.50
CA ASN A 110 -12.25 -5.56 15.76
C ASN A 110 -13.63 -5.08 15.30
N THR A 111 -13.71 -4.68 14.02
CA THR A 111 -14.96 -4.42 13.32
C THR A 111 -15.05 -5.30 12.06
N ALA A 112 -14.47 -6.50 12.14
CA ALA A 112 -14.25 -7.41 11.02
C ALA A 112 -13.53 -6.73 9.84
N CYS A 113 -14.02 -6.95 8.61
CA CYS A 113 -13.42 -6.46 7.36
C CYS A 113 -13.15 -4.95 7.27
N SER A 114 -13.84 -4.12 8.07
CA SER A 114 -13.61 -2.68 8.11
C SER A 114 -12.52 -2.23 9.09
N GLY A 115 -12.00 -3.16 9.91
CA GLY A 115 -11.15 -2.91 11.07
C GLY A 115 -10.04 -1.89 10.82
N SER A 116 -9.17 -2.14 9.85
CA SER A 116 -8.03 -1.25 9.58
C SER A 116 -8.42 0.14 9.11
N LEU A 117 -9.56 0.31 8.42
CA LEU A 117 -10.04 1.63 8.02
C LEU A 117 -10.74 2.35 9.18
N VAL A 118 -11.39 1.61 10.08
CA VAL A 118 -11.85 2.13 11.38
C VAL A 118 -10.66 2.56 12.24
N ALA A 119 -9.55 1.82 12.21
CA ALA A 119 -8.30 2.21 12.88
C ALA A 119 -7.75 3.54 12.35
N VAL A 120 -7.76 3.74 11.02
CA VAL A 120 -7.42 5.04 10.43
C VAL A 120 -8.35 6.15 10.91
N HIS A 121 -9.67 5.90 10.94
CA HIS A 121 -10.63 6.88 11.47
C HIS A 121 -10.34 7.24 12.93
N ARG A 122 -10.08 6.26 13.79
CA ARG A 122 -9.75 6.49 15.21
C ARG A 122 -8.45 7.28 15.37
N ALA A 123 -7.42 6.96 14.60
CA ALA A 123 -6.18 7.71 14.57
C ALA A 123 -6.37 9.17 14.15
N VAL A 124 -7.15 9.42 13.08
CA VAL A 124 -7.49 10.78 12.65
C VAL A 124 -8.26 11.55 13.73
N ARG A 125 -9.22 10.90 14.40
CA ARG A 125 -9.98 11.53 15.49
C ARG A 125 -9.10 11.84 16.69
N SER A 126 -8.23 10.93 17.10
CA SER A 126 -7.28 11.12 18.20
C SER A 126 -6.29 12.27 17.94
N ILE A 127 -5.81 12.41 16.69
CA ILE A 127 -4.97 13.54 16.30
C ILE A 127 -5.76 14.86 16.34
N ARG A 128 -6.99 14.87 15.80
CA ARG A 128 -7.84 16.07 15.76
C ARG A 128 -8.33 16.50 17.16
N SER A 129 -8.51 15.57 18.09
CA SER A 129 -8.87 15.86 19.50
C SER A 129 -7.67 16.30 20.34
N GLY A 130 -6.44 16.06 19.87
CA GLY A 130 -5.21 16.35 20.60
C GLY A 130 -4.77 15.25 21.57
N GLU A 131 -5.43 14.09 21.57
CA GLU A 131 -5.00 12.91 22.35
C GLU A 131 -3.71 12.28 21.79
N SER A 132 -3.48 12.44 20.49
CA SER A 132 -2.25 12.00 19.81
C SER A 132 -1.59 13.14 19.05
N GLU A 133 -0.28 13.24 19.12
CA GLU A 133 0.51 14.14 18.26
C GLU A 133 0.77 13.55 16.87
N MET A 134 0.95 12.23 16.83
CA MET A 134 1.03 11.37 15.65
C MET A 134 0.37 10.04 15.99
N ALA A 135 0.01 9.26 14.99
CA ALA A 135 -0.61 7.96 15.25
C ALA A 135 -0.21 6.91 14.22
N ILE A 136 -0.02 5.68 14.68
CA ILE A 136 0.04 4.49 13.85
C ILE A 136 -1.38 3.97 13.65
N ALA A 137 -1.76 3.70 12.41
CA ALA A 137 -3.02 3.06 12.07
C ALA A 137 -2.78 1.93 11.08
N GLY A 138 -3.38 0.77 11.30
CA GLY A 138 -3.19 -0.36 10.40
C GLY A 138 -3.99 -1.60 10.78
N GLY A 139 -3.64 -2.72 10.15
CA GLY A 139 -4.20 -4.01 10.50
C GLY A 139 -3.35 -5.16 10.03
N VAL A 140 -3.64 -6.33 10.60
CA VAL A 140 -2.98 -7.59 10.29
C VAL A 140 -4.03 -8.69 10.15
N SER A 141 -3.83 -9.58 9.18
CA SER A 141 -4.66 -10.76 8.95
C SER A 141 -3.79 -11.92 8.51
N LEU A 142 -3.85 -13.02 9.26
CA LEU A 142 -3.20 -14.28 8.93
C LEU A 142 -4.21 -15.44 8.97
N MET A 143 -3.95 -16.48 8.20
CA MET A 143 -4.74 -17.71 8.13
C MET A 143 -3.89 -18.89 8.62
N ILE A 144 -3.90 -19.12 9.93
CA ILE A 144 -3.06 -20.15 10.57
C ILE A 144 -3.87 -21.43 10.83
N ASP A 145 -5.16 -21.31 11.14
CA ASP A 145 -6.05 -22.42 11.44
C ASP A 145 -7.11 -22.60 10.33
N PRO A 146 -7.25 -23.80 9.73
CA PRO A 146 -8.29 -24.05 8.73
C PRO A 146 -9.72 -23.87 9.25
N ALA A 147 -9.96 -23.87 10.57
CA ALA A 147 -11.28 -23.69 11.16
C ALA A 147 -11.98 -22.42 10.65
N THR A 148 -11.27 -21.29 10.56
CA THR A 148 -11.86 -20.02 10.08
C THR A 148 -12.28 -20.11 8.62
N ILE A 149 -11.50 -20.81 7.78
CA ILE A 149 -11.83 -21.05 6.37
C ILE A 149 -13.07 -21.93 6.25
N ILE A 150 -13.18 -22.99 7.07
CA ILE A 150 -14.32 -23.91 7.06
C ILE A 150 -15.60 -23.19 7.47
N THR A 151 -15.57 -22.43 8.58
CA THR A 151 -16.73 -21.67 9.05
C THR A 151 -17.16 -20.63 8.00
N THR A 152 -16.20 -19.91 7.41
CA THR A 152 -16.50 -18.92 6.37
C THR A 152 -17.04 -19.55 5.09
N ALA A 153 -16.58 -20.75 4.73
CA ALA A 153 -17.15 -21.52 3.61
C ALA A 153 -18.61 -21.92 3.88
N GLN A 154 -18.94 -22.32 5.11
CA GLN A 154 -20.31 -22.67 5.52
C GLN A 154 -21.25 -21.45 5.53
N LEU A 155 -20.73 -20.24 5.73
CA LEU A 155 -21.49 -18.99 5.55
C LEU A 155 -21.83 -18.69 4.08
N GLY A 156 -21.25 -19.42 3.11
CA GLY A 156 -21.54 -19.26 1.69
C GLY A 156 -20.95 -18.00 1.05
N VAL A 157 -19.97 -17.36 1.70
CA VAL A 157 -19.36 -16.10 1.22
C VAL A 157 -18.06 -16.29 0.44
N LEU A 158 -17.48 -17.50 0.47
CA LEU A 158 -16.25 -17.82 -0.27
C LEU A 158 -16.56 -18.23 -1.71
N SER A 159 -15.81 -17.67 -2.64
CA SER A 159 -15.85 -18.05 -4.06
C SER A 159 -15.33 -19.49 -4.24
N PRO A 160 -16.10 -20.39 -4.89
CA PRO A 160 -15.61 -21.71 -5.30
C PRO A 160 -14.36 -21.63 -6.17
N ASP A 161 -14.23 -20.58 -6.99
CA ASP A 161 -13.13 -20.36 -7.91
C ASP A 161 -11.90 -19.72 -7.26
N SER A 162 -11.95 -19.44 -5.95
CA SER A 162 -10.86 -18.81 -5.21
C SER A 162 -10.35 -17.50 -5.85
N ARG A 163 -11.29 -16.64 -6.27
CA ARG A 163 -11.03 -15.30 -6.83
C ARG A 163 -12.08 -14.31 -6.34
N CYS A 164 -11.68 -13.07 -6.09
CA CYS A 164 -12.61 -11.95 -5.99
C CYS A 164 -12.86 -11.44 -7.40
N LYS A 165 -14.06 -11.66 -7.94
CA LYS A 165 -14.44 -11.21 -9.29
C LYS A 165 -15.31 -9.96 -9.21
N THR A 166 -14.77 -8.94 -8.55
CA THR A 166 -15.48 -7.70 -8.25
C THR A 166 -16.06 -7.09 -9.53
N PHE A 167 -17.34 -6.72 -9.47
CA PHE A 167 -18.17 -6.18 -10.57
C PHE A 167 -18.53 -7.15 -11.70
N ASP A 168 -17.93 -8.34 -11.77
CA ASP A 168 -18.16 -9.27 -12.88
C ASP A 168 -19.51 -10.00 -12.73
N GLN A 169 -20.15 -10.33 -13.84
CA GLN A 169 -21.40 -11.11 -13.85
C GLN A 169 -21.26 -12.49 -13.20
N ASN A 170 -20.04 -13.03 -13.11
CA ASN A 170 -19.75 -14.32 -12.49
C ASN A 170 -19.26 -14.20 -11.04
N ALA A 171 -19.43 -13.02 -10.42
CA ALA A 171 -19.21 -12.77 -8.99
C ALA A 171 -19.97 -13.79 -8.13
N ASN A 172 -19.23 -14.59 -7.37
CA ASN A 172 -19.75 -15.73 -6.61
C ASN A 172 -19.12 -15.87 -5.22
N GLY A 173 -18.56 -14.79 -4.67
CA GLY A 173 -17.92 -14.74 -3.36
C GLY A 173 -16.51 -14.18 -3.44
N TYR A 174 -15.82 -14.15 -2.30
CA TYR A 174 -14.43 -13.70 -2.22
C TYR A 174 -13.46 -14.85 -1.95
N VAL A 175 -12.16 -14.59 -2.13
CA VAL A 175 -11.08 -15.46 -1.66
C VAL A 175 -10.37 -14.78 -0.50
N LYS A 176 -10.03 -15.50 0.57
CA LYS A 176 -9.28 -14.91 1.70
C LYS A 176 -7.83 -14.61 1.30
N GLY A 177 -7.26 -13.60 1.94
CA GLY A 177 -5.85 -13.24 1.79
C GLY A 177 -5.23 -12.82 3.12
N GLU A 178 -3.91 -12.91 3.20
CA GLU A 178 -3.11 -12.47 4.34
C GLU A 178 -2.41 -11.16 4.05
N GLY A 179 -2.08 -10.43 5.12
CA GLY A 179 -1.25 -9.23 5.00
C GLY A 179 -1.18 -8.44 6.30
N VAL A 180 -0.14 -7.62 6.39
CA VAL A 180 0.06 -6.64 7.44
C VAL A 180 0.42 -5.31 6.79
N ALA A 181 -0.17 -4.23 7.26
CA ALA A 181 0.08 -2.90 6.74
C ALA A 181 -0.27 -1.85 7.78
N VAL A 182 0.52 -0.78 7.82
CA VAL A 182 0.33 0.36 8.71
C VAL A 182 0.67 1.66 7.97
N VAL A 183 0.13 2.76 8.45
CA VAL A 183 0.50 4.12 8.09
C VAL A 183 0.81 4.93 9.34
N LEU A 184 1.77 5.85 9.23
CA LEU A 184 2.05 6.87 10.24
C LEU A 184 1.33 8.16 9.83
N LEU A 185 0.50 8.68 10.74
CA LEU A 185 -0.32 9.86 10.53
C LEU A 185 0.17 11.02 11.38
N LYS A 186 0.14 12.23 10.80
CA LYS A 186 0.55 13.47 11.44
C LYS A 186 -0.27 14.65 10.91
N PRO A 187 -0.56 15.69 11.72
CA PRO A 187 -1.15 16.92 11.21
C PRO A 187 -0.31 17.52 10.07
N LEU A 188 -0.96 17.84 8.94
CA LEU A 188 -0.28 18.39 7.76
C LEU A 188 0.63 19.58 8.10
N ARG A 189 0.14 20.52 8.92
CA ARG A 189 0.92 21.68 9.35
C ARG A 189 2.24 21.29 10.04
N LYS A 190 2.21 20.25 10.90
CA LYS A 190 3.44 19.76 11.56
C LYS A 190 4.31 18.97 10.57
N ALA A 191 3.70 18.22 9.65
CA ALA A 191 4.46 17.45 8.65
C ALA A 191 5.25 18.38 7.71
N VAL A 192 4.64 19.46 7.25
CA VAL A 192 5.31 20.51 6.45
C VAL A 192 6.41 21.19 7.25
N ALA A 193 6.13 21.55 8.51
CA ALA A 193 7.10 22.23 9.38
C ALA A 193 8.33 21.35 9.71
N ASP A 194 8.13 20.04 9.82
CA ASP A 194 9.19 19.09 10.14
C ASP A 194 9.83 18.50 8.87
N HIS A 195 9.45 19.01 7.69
CA HIS A 195 9.99 18.60 6.38
C HIS A 195 9.78 17.11 6.07
N ASP A 196 8.68 16.54 6.56
CA ASP A 196 8.34 15.13 6.34
C ASP A 196 8.01 14.87 4.86
N ARG A 197 8.34 13.65 4.40
CA ARG A 197 7.81 13.14 3.13
C ARG A 197 6.31 12.83 3.29
N ILE A 198 5.46 13.56 2.59
CA ILE A 198 4.01 13.37 2.64
C ILE A 198 3.55 12.54 1.43
N TYR A 199 2.98 11.37 1.70
CA TYR A 199 2.47 10.47 0.66
C TYR A 199 1.10 10.88 0.09
N ALA A 200 0.19 11.31 0.96
CA ALA A 200 -1.17 11.73 0.63
C ALA A 200 -1.80 12.47 1.82
N LEU A 201 -2.89 13.18 1.57
CA LEU A 201 -3.70 13.84 2.59
C LEU A 201 -4.96 13.02 2.89
N ILE A 202 -5.25 12.79 4.18
CA ILE A 202 -6.57 12.31 4.61
C ILE A 202 -7.47 13.53 4.82
N ARG A 203 -8.35 13.80 3.86
CA ARG A 203 -9.27 14.94 3.91
C ARG A 203 -10.40 14.70 4.91
N GLY A 204 -11.01 13.52 4.86
CA GLY A 204 -12.11 13.18 5.76
C GLY A 204 -12.31 11.69 5.95
N THR A 205 -12.95 11.33 7.06
CA THR A 205 -13.27 9.93 7.40
C THR A 205 -14.61 9.82 8.13
N ALA A 206 -15.31 8.71 7.97
CA ALA A 206 -16.51 8.40 8.73
C ALA A 206 -16.60 6.90 9.07
N VAL A 207 -17.28 6.59 10.17
CA VAL A 207 -17.61 5.21 10.61
C VAL A 207 -19.08 5.17 11.04
N TYR A 208 -19.85 4.28 10.43
CA TYR A 208 -21.32 4.15 10.62
C TYR A 208 -21.68 2.66 10.79
N HIS A 209 -22.90 2.39 11.25
CA HIS A 209 -23.45 1.04 11.28
C HIS A 209 -24.58 0.87 10.26
N GLY A 210 -24.68 -0.32 9.66
CA GLY A 210 -25.72 -0.69 8.69
C GLY A 210 -27.15 -0.72 9.25
N GLY A 211 -27.31 -0.62 10.56
CA GLY A 211 -28.60 -0.68 11.25
C GLY A 211 -29.33 -2.00 11.02
N LYS A 212 -30.66 -1.96 11.02
CA LYS A 212 -31.50 -3.13 10.73
C LYS A 212 -31.55 -3.36 9.22
N ALA A 213 -31.20 -4.58 8.79
CA ALA A 213 -31.33 -5.05 7.41
C ALA A 213 -32.10 -6.39 7.37
N THR A 214 -32.22 -6.99 6.19
CA THR A 214 -32.94 -8.26 5.96
C THR A 214 -32.30 -9.45 6.67
N SER A 215 -30.99 -9.41 6.89
CA SER A 215 -30.26 -10.33 7.77
C SER A 215 -29.12 -9.58 8.47
N LEU A 216 -28.47 -10.21 9.46
CA LEU A 216 -27.34 -9.62 10.17
C LEU A 216 -26.19 -9.23 9.23
N THR A 217 -25.99 -10.00 8.16
CA THR A 217 -24.88 -9.84 7.22
C THR A 217 -25.29 -9.21 5.89
N ALA A 218 -26.55 -8.78 5.76
CA ALA A 218 -27.03 -8.14 4.55
C ALA A 218 -26.48 -6.71 4.46
N PRO A 219 -25.88 -6.32 3.31
CA PRO A 219 -25.42 -4.96 3.11
C PRO A 219 -26.60 -3.99 3.00
N ASN A 220 -26.38 -2.71 3.31
CA ASN A 220 -27.43 -1.67 3.31
C ASN A 220 -26.95 -0.43 2.54
N SER A 221 -27.52 -0.22 1.34
CA SER A 221 -27.13 0.90 0.46
C SER A 221 -27.43 2.27 1.05
N ASP A 222 -28.50 2.43 1.84
CA ASP A 222 -28.84 3.71 2.47
C ASP A 222 -27.86 4.07 3.58
N ALA A 223 -27.45 3.07 4.38
CA ALA A 223 -26.43 3.26 5.40
C ALA A 223 -25.05 3.53 4.79
N GLN A 224 -24.69 2.85 3.69
CA GLN A 224 -23.48 3.15 2.92
C GLN A 224 -23.52 4.56 2.32
N ALA A 225 -24.66 4.99 1.79
CA ALA A 225 -24.82 6.36 1.30
C ALA A 225 -24.63 7.38 2.44
N ALA A 226 -25.28 7.17 3.59
CA ALA A 226 -25.14 8.04 4.76
C ALA A 226 -23.69 8.15 5.25
N LEU A 227 -22.95 7.03 5.26
CA LEU A 227 -21.53 6.98 5.55
C LEU A 227 -20.71 7.84 4.59
N LEU A 228 -20.89 7.65 3.28
CA LEU A 228 -20.15 8.41 2.27
C LEU A 228 -20.45 9.91 2.41
N LYS A 229 -21.72 10.29 2.58
CA LYS A 229 -22.12 11.68 2.81
C LYS A 229 -21.41 12.28 4.02
N ALA A 230 -21.31 11.54 5.13
CA ALA A 230 -20.61 11.99 6.32
C ALA A 230 -19.10 12.17 6.07
N ALA A 231 -18.47 11.26 5.33
CA ALA A 231 -17.05 11.34 5.00
C ALA A 231 -16.73 12.53 4.09
N TYR A 232 -17.54 12.79 3.05
CA TYR A 232 -17.36 13.94 2.17
C TYR A 232 -17.65 15.27 2.87
N LYS A 233 -18.64 15.29 3.79
CA LYS A 233 -18.87 16.44 4.66
C LYS A 233 -17.67 16.71 5.58
N ASP A 234 -17.11 15.67 6.20
CA ASP A 234 -15.90 15.78 7.04
C ASP A 234 -14.67 16.21 6.23
N ALA A 235 -14.60 15.83 4.95
CA ALA A 235 -13.53 16.21 4.03
C ALA A 235 -13.60 17.66 3.53
N GLY A 236 -14.80 18.25 3.53
CA GLY A 236 -15.05 19.57 2.96
C GLY A 236 -14.70 19.64 1.47
N ILE A 237 -14.91 18.55 0.72
CA ILE A 237 -14.72 18.51 -0.74
C ILE A 237 -15.99 18.03 -1.45
N PRO A 238 -16.29 18.57 -2.65
CA PRO A 238 -17.40 18.09 -3.46
C PRO A 238 -17.12 16.68 -3.98
N PHE A 239 -18.12 15.80 -3.95
CA PHE A 239 -17.94 14.41 -4.38
C PHE A 239 -17.68 14.30 -5.89
N ASP A 240 -18.14 15.27 -6.69
CA ASP A 240 -17.85 15.29 -8.13
C ASP A 240 -16.38 15.58 -8.49
N THR A 241 -15.55 15.99 -7.53
CA THR A 241 -14.09 16.13 -7.72
C THR A 241 -13.31 14.83 -7.51
N VAL A 242 -13.98 13.75 -7.07
CA VAL A 242 -13.37 12.45 -6.85
C VAL A 242 -13.33 11.67 -8.15
N THR A 243 -12.13 11.27 -8.58
CA THR A 243 -11.91 10.57 -9.85
C THR A 243 -11.60 9.08 -9.69
N TYR A 244 -11.49 8.59 -8.45
CA TYR A 244 -11.35 7.17 -8.18
C TYR A 244 -12.06 6.73 -6.90
N LEU A 245 -12.65 5.55 -6.92
CA LEU A 245 -13.16 4.87 -5.74
C LEU A 245 -12.56 3.48 -5.63
N GLU A 246 -11.86 3.25 -4.53
CA GLU A 246 -11.42 1.93 -4.08
C GLU A 246 -12.53 1.32 -3.23
N LEU A 247 -13.28 0.40 -3.82
CA LEU A 247 -14.47 -0.17 -3.21
C LEU A 247 -14.12 -1.27 -2.20
N HIS A 248 -15.07 -1.56 -1.32
CA HIS A 248 -15.02 -2.78 -0.53
C HIS A 248 -15.04 -4.00 -1.45
N GLY A 249 -15.92 -4.03 -2.46
CA GLY A 249 -15.78 -4.79 -3.68
C GLY A 249 -15.38 -6.25 -3.48
N THR A 250 -16.24 -7.04 -2.86
CA THR A 250 -15.96 -8.43 -2.47
C THR A 250 -16.15 -9.43 -3.62
N GLY A 251 -16.74 -9.03 -4.74
CA GLY A 251 -17.07 -9.98 -5.81
C GLY A 251 -18.23 -10.89 -5.40
N THR A 252 -19.14 -10.39 -4.57
CA THR A 252 -20.39 -11.06 -4.24
C THR A 252 -21.50 -10.59 -5.16
N LYS A 253 -22.37 -11.52 -5.59
CA LYS A 253 -23.44 -11.25 -6.56
C LYS A 253 -24.36 -10.08 -6.15
N LEU A 254 -24.62 -9.92 -4.86
CA LEU A 254 -25.50 -8.89 -4.30
C LEU A 254 -24.74 -7.75 -3.60
N GLY A 255 -23.56 -7.99 -3.03
CA GLY A 255 -22.82 -6.95 -2.32
C GLY A 255 -22.31 -5.85 -3.25
N ASP A 256 -21.75 -6.23 -4.41
CA ASP A 256 -21.22 -5.24 -5.36
C ASP A 256 -22.33 -4.31 -5.90
N PRO A 257 -23.53 -4.80 -6.33
CA PRO A 257 -24.64 -3.92 -6.67
C PRO A 257 -25.10 -2.98 -5.54
N VAL A 258 -25.18 -3.48 -4.29
CA VAL A 258 -25.60 -2.67 -3.15
C VAL A 258 -24.61 -1.54 -2.86
N GLU A 259 -23.31 -1.82 -2.99
CA GLU A 259 -22.24 -0.82 -2.85
C GLU A 259 -22.35 0.28 -3.91
N ILE A 260 -22.55 -0.09 -5.17
CA ILE A 260 -22.72 0.87 -6.27
C ILE A 260 -23.96 1.74 -6.06
N GLU A 261 -25.08 1.17 -5.62
CA GLU A 261 -26.28 1.94 -5.32
C GLU A 261 -26.06 2.91 -4.15
N GLY A 262 -25.33 2.52 -3.11
CA GLY A 262 -24.95 3.42 -2.02
C GLY A 262 -24.09 4.60 -2.51
N ILE A 263 -23.13 4.32 -3.39
CA ILE A 263 -22.28 5.34 -4.02
C ILE A 263 -23.11 6.32 -4.87
N LYS A 264 -24.00 5.80 -5.74
CA LYS A 264 -24.88 6.64 -6.59
C LYS A 264 -25.79 7.55 -5.77
N LYS A 265 -26.38 7.03 -4.67
CA LYS A 265 -27.20 7.81 -3.74
C LYS A 265 -26.39 8.94 -3.09
N ALA A 266 -25.21 8.63 -2.55
CA ALA A 266 -24.34 9.64 -1.95
C ALA A 266 -23.89 10.71 -2.95
N TYR A 267 -23.52 10.31 -4.17
CA TYR A 267 -23.10 11.24 -5.22
C TYR A 267 -24.19 12.22 -5.62
N LYS A 268 -25.43 11.76 -5.78
CA LYS A 268 -26.58 12.61 -6.13
C LYS A 268 -26.80 13.75 -5.13
N GLU A 269 -26.45 13.51 -3.86
CA GLU A 269 -26.62 14.47 -2.77
C GLU A 269 -25.37 15.32 -2.48
N CYS A 270 -24.16 14.81 -2.73
CA CYS A 270 -22.90 15.48 -2.38
C CYS A 270 -22.11 16.05 -3.58
N SER A 271 -22.68 16.00 -4.79
CA SER A 271 -22.13 16.70 -5.96
C SER A 271 -22.67 18.12 -6.03
N GLU A 272 -21.83 19.06 -6.48
CA GLU A 272 -22.23 20.46 -6.68
C GLU A 272 -22.97 20.68 -8.01
N LYS A 273 -23.05 19.64 -8.86
CA LYS A 273 -23.76 19.62 -10.15
C LYS A 273 -23.31 20.76 -11.07
N THR A 274 -22.01 20.82 -11.33
CA THR A 274 -21.46 21.68 -12.38
C THR A 274 -22.06 21.31 -13.74
N ASN A 275 -22.37 22.29 -14.61
CA ASN A 275 -22.88 22.10 -15.99
C ASN A 275 -21.89 21.41 -16.96
N GLN A 276 -20.85 20.74 -16.45
CA GLN A 276 -19.88 19.99 -17.23
C GLN A 276 -20.36 18.54 -17.38
N ASP A 277 -20.27 17.99 -18.59
CA ASP A 277 -20.49 16.57 -18.82
C ASP A 277 -19.36 15.77 -18.15
N ARG A 278 -19.65 15.16 -16.99
CA ARG A 278 -18.72 14.33 -16.23
C ARG A 278 -19.00 12.84 -16.42
N THR A 279 -19.61 12.45 -17.54
CA THR A 279 -19.84 11.04 -17.86
C THR A 279 -18.51 10.28 -17.88
N ARG A 280 -18.44 9.16 -17.16
CA ARG A 280 -17.23 8.33 -16.99
C ARG A 280 -15.98 9.08 -16.46
N SER A 281 -16.13 10.02 -15.53
CA SER A 281 -14.99 10.72 -14.89
C SER A 281 -14.41 10.03 -13.64
N CYS A 282 -15.11 9.06 -13.05
CA CYS A 282 -14.73 8.42 -11.78
C CYS A 282 -14.53 6.91 -11.94
N GLY A 283 -13.29 6.44 -11.81
CA GLY A 283 -12.94 5.03 -11.92
C GLY A 283 -13.29 4.23 -10.67
N LEU A 284 -13.72 2.99 -10.85
CA LEU A 284 -14.01 2.03 -9.78
C LEU A 284 -13.03 0.87 -9.82
N GLY A 285 -12.54 0.44 -8.66
CA GLY A 285 -11.68 -0.73 -8.52
C GLY A 285 -11.72 -1.36 -7.14
N SER A 286 -11.05 -2.51 -6.99
CA SER A 286 -10.83 -3.17 -5.69
C SER A 286 -9.54 -3.98 -5.72
N VAL A 287 -8.67 -3.75 -4.73
CA VAL A 287 -7.41 -4.46 -4.51
C VAL A 287 -7.63 -5.95 -4.24
N LYS A 288 -8.84 -6.33 -3.79
CA LYS A 288 -9.19 -7.72 -3.50
C LYS A 288 -9.11 -8.62 -4.72
N THR A 289 -9.24 -8.05 -5.92
CA THR A 289 -9.07 -8.77 -7.18
C THR A 289 -7.62 -9.21 -7.43
N ASN A 290 -6.64 -8.56 -6.79
CA ASN A 290 -5.21 -8.87 -6.89
C ASN A 290 -4.74 -9.82 -5.78
N ILE A 291 -5.08 -9.51 -4.52
CA ILE A 291 -4.48 -10.16 -3.34
C ILE A 291 -5.49 -10.92 -2.46
N GLY A 292 -6.75 -10.98 -2.87
CA GLY A 292 -7.82 -11.52 -2.06
C GLY A 292 -8.31 -10.56 -0.98
N HIS A 293 -9.23 -11.04 -0.15
CA HIS A 293 -9.79 -10.28 0.95
C HIS A 293 -8.94 -10.45 2.20
N LEU A 294 -8.18 -9.40 2.55
CA LEU A 294 -7.30 -9.34 3.73
C LEU A 294 -8.05 -9.10 5.06
N GLU A 295 -9.35 -9.39 5.10
CA GLU A 295 -10.21 -9.27 6.28
C GLU A 295 -9.93 -8.00 7.12
N PRO A 296 -9.46 -8.01 8.39
CA PRO A 296 -9.26 -6.77 9.15
C PRO A 296 -8.20 -5.85 8.52
N ALA A 297 -7.25 -6.36 7.73
CA ALA A 297 -6.24 -5.58 7.00
C ALA A 297 -6.69 -5.11 5.59
N ALA A 298 -7.92 -5.40 5.17
CA ALA A 298 -8.38 -5.09 3.81
C ALA A 298 -8.51 -3.58 3.52
N GLY A 299 -8.93 -2.79 4.51
CA GLY A 299 -9.10 -1.34 4.37
C GLY A 299 -7.78 -0.61 4.12
N ILE A 300 -6.75 -0.94 4.92
CA ILE A 300 -5.43 -0.33 4.78
C ILE A 300 -4.72 -0.77 3.48
N ALA A 301 -4.93 -2.00 3.01
CA ALA A 301 -4.41 -2.44 1.71
C ALA A 301 -5.00 -1.61 0.55
N GLY A 302 -6.31 -1.35 0.58
CA GLY A 302 -6.96 -0.46 -0.39
C GLY A 302 -6.44 0.98 -0.32
N MET A 303 -6.25 1.50 0.90
CA MET A 303 -5.64 2.82 1.12
C MET A 303 -4.22 2.92 0.55
N ILE A 304 -3.35 1.94 0.81
CA ILE A 304 -1.98 1.92 0.26
C ILE A 304 -2.00 1.84 -1.27
N LYS A 305 -2.89 1.02 -1.87
CA LYS A 305 -3.06 0.97 -3.33
C LYS A 305 -3.39 2.36 -3.88
N VAL A 306 -4.29 3.10 -3.25
CA VAL A 306 -4.66 4.46 -3.69
C VAL A 306 -3.50 5.43 -3.53
N ILE A 307 -2.79 5.40 -2.41
CA ILE A 307 -1.60 6.24 -2.17
C ILE A 307 -0.53 5.98 -3.25
N LEU A 308 -0.24 4.71 -3.55
CA LEU A 308 0.69 4.35 -4.62
C LEU A 308 0.16 4.74 -6.00
N SER A 309 -1.16 4.70 -6.22
CA SER A 309 -1.78 5.16 -7.47
C SER A 309 -1.61 6.68 -7.65
N MET A 310 -1.73 7.46 -6.58
CA MET A 310 -1.47 8.91 -6.59
C MET A 310 0.01 9.20 -6.88
N LYS A 311 0.92 8.55 -6.12
CA LYS A 311 2.37 8.68 -6.30
C LYS A 311 2.82 8.38 -7.73
N ASN A 312 2.29 7.31 -8.32
CA ASN A 312 2.65 6.88 -9.67
C ASN A 312 1.75 7.50 -10.76
N ARG A 313 0.77 8.33 -10.39
CA ARG A 313 -0.20 8.97 -11.31
C ARG A 313 -0.89 7.98 -12.25
N LYS A 314 -1.19 6.78 -11.76
CA LYS A 314 -1.76 5.67 -12.56
C LYS A 314 -2.86 4.97 -11.79
N LEU A 315 -3.95 4.63 -12.49
CA LEU A 315 -4.99 3.75 -11.99
C LEU A 315 -4.70 2.31 -12.43
N PRO A 316 -4.47 1.36 -11.52
CA PRO A 316 -4.28 -0.04 -11.88
C PRO A 316 -5.60 -0.66 -12.37
N GLY A 317 -5.50 -1.52 -13.38
CA GLY A 317 -6.64 -2.31 -13.87
C GLY A 317 -7.22 -3.24 -12.81
N THR A 318 -8.44 -3.72 -13.06
CA THR A 318 -9.19 -4.62 -12.17
C THR A 318 -9.14 -6.06 -12.71
N PRO A 319 -8.23 -6.93 -12.21
CA PRO A 319 -8.19 -8.33 -12.59
C PRO A 319 -9.54 -9.04 -12.44
N ASN A 320 -9.71 -10.13 -13.20
CA ASN A 320 -10.90 -10.99 -13.19
C ASN A 320 -12.22 -10.34 -13.65
N PHE A 321 -12.21 -9.06 -14.03
CA PHE A 321 -13.34 -8.39 -14.66
C PHE A 321 -13.36 -8.67 -16.17
N LYS A 322 -14.46 -9.22 -16.68
CA LYS A 322 -14.69 -9.48 -18.11
C LYS A 322 -15.98 -8.87 -18.61
N LYS A 323 -17.05 -8.99 -17.82
CA LYS A 323 -18.37 -8.46 -18.18
C LYS A 323 -19.11 -8.00 -16.95
N LEU A 324 -19.65 -6.79 -17.01
CA LEU A 324 -20.36 -6.17 -15.90
C LEU A 324 -21.54 -7.02 -15.42
N ASN A 325 -21.68 -7.13 -14.09
CA ASN A 325 -22.82 -7.73 -13.45
C ASN A 325 -24.11 -6.98 -13.85
N PRO A 326 -25.14 -7.67 -14.39
CA PRO A 326 -26.35 -7.02 -14.91
C PRO A 326 -27.19 -6.30 -13.84
N TYR A 327 -26.94 -6.52 -12.55
CA TYR A 327 -27.56 -5.76 -11.46
C TYR A 327 -26.87 -4.40 -11.21
N ILE A 328 -25.74 -4.14 -11.85
CA ILE A 328 -25.00 -2.88 -11.77
C ILE A 328 -25.30 -2.06 -13.02
N VAL A 329 -25.93 -0.90 -12.82
CA VAL A 329 -26.26 0.06 -13.89
C VAL A 329 -25.34 1.28 -13.77
N LEU A 330 -24.40 1.40 -14.70
CA LEU A 330 -23.41 2.50 -14.79
C LEU A 330 -23.67 3.42 -15.97
N GLU A 331 -24.55 3.03 -16.89
CA GLU A 331 -24.99 3.84 -18.02
C GLU A 331 -25.53 5.19 -17.53
N ASN A 332 -25.12 6.28 -18.19
CA ASN A 332 -25.47 7.66 -17.82
C ASN A 332 -25.05 8.06 -16.39
N THR A 333 -24.00 7.42 -15.86
CA THR A 333 -23.33 7.84 -14.62
C THR A 333 -21.88 8.27 -14.90
N GLN A 334 -21.29 9.00 -13.96
CA GLN A 334 -19.86 9.33 -13.97
C GLN A 334 -18.96 8.13 -13.68
N PHE A 335 -19.51 7.01 -13.24
CA PHE A 335 -18.74 5.87 -12.77
C PHE A 335 -18.42 4.89 -13.89
N TYR A 336 -17.22 4.32 -13.87
CA TYR A 336 -16.83 3.22 -14.77
C TYR A 336 -15.84 2.28 -14.09
N VAL A 337 -15.83 1.00 -14.46
CA VAL A 337 -14.82 0.05 -13.96
C VAL A 337 -13.48 0.32 -14.63
N VAL A 338 -12.39 0.39 -13.85
CA VAL A 338 -11.02 0.48 -14.41
C VAL A 338 -10.60 -0.90 -14.89
N GLU A 339 -10.91 -1.21 -16.15
CA GLU A 339 -10.66 -2.56 -16.72
C GLU A 339 -9.17 -2.82 -16.94
N LYS A 340 -8.46 -1.82 -17.49
CA LYS A 340 -7.02 -1.87 -17.78
C LYS A 340 -6.32 -0.72 -17.08
N SER A 341 -5.06 -0.93 -16.73
CA SER A 341 -4.23 0.11 -16.15
C SER A 341 -4.14 1.31 -17.10
N LYS A 342 -4.30 2.52 -16.57
CA LYS A 342 -4.23 3.76 -17.34
C LYS A 342 -3.66 4.89 -16.51
N ASP A 343 -3.28 5.98 -17.17
CA ASP A 343 -2.87 7.19 -16.47
C ASP A 343 -4.04 7.78 -15.69
N TRP A 344 -3.73 8.30 -14.51
CA TRP A 344 -4.68 8.98 -13.65
C TRP A 344 -4.58 10.48 -13.93
N GLU A 345 -5.44 10.98 -14.82
CA GLU A 345 -5.47 12.40 -15.16
C GLU A 345 -6.12 13.22 -14.05
N ARG A 346 -5.70 14.49 -13.94
CA ARG A 346 -6.34 15.47 -13.06
C ARG A 346 -7.59 16.02 -13.74
N LEU A 347 -8.58 16.37 -12.92
CA LEU A 347 -9.65 17.26 -13.40
C LEU A 347 -9.12 18.68 -13.50
N THR A 348 -9.82 19.52 -14.25
CA THR A 348 -9.64 20.96 -14.28
C THR A 348 -10.88 21.63 -13.70
N ASP A 349 -10.68 22.71 -12.92
CA ASP A 349 -11.78 23.54 -12.42
C ASP A 349 -12.34 24.47 -13.52
N ALA A 350 -13.30 25.33 -13.18
CA ALA A 350 -13.92 26.23 -14.14
C ALA A 350 -12.95 27.31 -14.66
N GLU A 351 -11.92 27.61 -13.88
CA GLU A 351 -10.85 28.56 -14.13
C GLU A 351 -9.67 27.94 -14.90
N GLY A 352 -9.69 26.62 -15.13
CA GLY A 352 -8.67 25.87 -15.86
C GLY A 352 -7.48 25.41 -15.01
N ASN A 353 -7.55 25.53 -13.68
CA ASN A 353 -6.50 25.05 -12.79
C ASN A 353 -6.65 23.54 -12.55
N PRO A 354 -5.53 22.82 -12.36
CA PRO A 354 -5.57 21.39 -12.03
C PRO A 354 -6.18 21.16 -10.64
N VAL A 355 -7.19 20.32 -10.57
CA VAL A 355 -7.75 19.82 -9.32
C VAL A 355 -6.92 18.62 -8.85
N PRO A 356 -6.48 18.59 -7.57
CA PRO A 356 -5.75 17.45 -7.03
C PRO A 356 -6.50 16.13 -7.22
N ARG A 357 -5.79 15.05 -7.57
CA ARG A 357 -6.34 13.69 -7.60
C ARG A 357 -6.95 13.37 -6.24
N ARG A 358 -8.21 12.96 -6.25
CA ARG A 358 -8.98 12.61 -5.06
C ARG A 358 -9.57 11.23 -5.22
N ALA A 359 -9.56 10.46 -4.13
CA ALA A 359 -10.12 9.12 -4.10
C ALA A 359 -10.86 8.83 -2.80
N GLY A 360 -11.93 8.05 -2.91
CA GLY A 360 -12.63 7.46 -1.77
C GLY A 360 -12.23 6.00 -1.58
N ILE A 361 -12.16 5.55 -0.32
CA ILE A 361 -11.87 4.15 0.04
C ILE A 361 -12.98 3.66 0.97
N SER A 362 -13.65 2.58 0.57
CA SER A 362 -14.72 1.94 1.35
C SER A 362 -14.25 0.62 1.97
N SER A 363 -14.64 0.36 3.22
CA SER A 363 -14.56 -0.98 3.79
C SER A 363 -15.73 -1.29 4.71
N PHE A 364 -16.36 -2.44 4.50
CA PHE A 364 -17.60 -2.84 5.17
C PHE A 364 -17.40 -4.15 5.92
N GLY A 365 -17.53 -4.10 7.25
CA GLY A 365 -17.54 -5.30 8.09
C GLY A 365 -18.85 -6.05 7.90
N PHE A 366 -18.79 -7.39 7.84
CA PHE A 366 -19.98 -8.23 7.63
C PHE A 366 -21.03 -8.08 8.74
N GLY A 367 -20.62 -7.65 9.94
CA GLY A 367 -21.54 -7.34 11.04
C GLY A 367 -22.28 -6.00 10.91
N GLY A 368 -21.96 -5.18 9.90
CA GLY A 368 -22.62 -3.89 9.66
C GLY A 368 -21.76 -2.66 10.00
N ALA A 369 -20.58 -2.83 10.60
CA ALA A 369 -19.66 -1.72 10.87
C ALA A 369 -18.96 -1.26 9.58
N TYR A 370 -19.30 -0.08 9.09
CA TYR A 370 -18.84 0.46 7.82
C TYR A 370 -17.89 1.65 8.04
N SER A 371 -16.88 1.78 7.18
CA SER A 371 -15.92 2.88 7.20
C SER A 371 -15.66 3.41 5.80
N HIS A 372 -15.47 4.72 5.68
CA HIS A 372 -15.06 5.37 4.44
C HIS A 372 -14.01 6.45 4.73
N ALA A 373 -12.99 6.54 3.87
CA ALA A 373 -11.94 7.55 3.95
C ALA A 373 -11.81 8.27 2.60
N VAL A 374 -11.51 9.56 2.64
CA VAL A 374 -11.31 10.41 1.48
C VAL A 374 -9.87 10.89 1.47
N LEU A 375 -9.14 10.52 0.41
CA LEU A 375 -7.76 10.92 0.18
C LEU A 375 -7.66 11.98 -0.91
N GLU A 376 -6.65 12.82 -0.78
CA GLU A 376 -6.22 13.78 -1.79
C GLU A 376 -4.71 13.65 -1.99
N GLU A 377 -4.25 13.78 -3.24
CA GLU A 377 -2.82 13.82 -3.51
C GLU A 377 -2.17 15.04 -2.86
N TYR A 378 -0.95 14.87 -2.39
CA TYR A 378 -0.13 15.97 -1.94
C TYR A 378 0.90 16.29 -3.00
N GLU A 379 0.98 17.55 -3.41
CA GLU A 379 2.05 18.05 -4.25
C GLU A 379 3.02 18.80 -3.36
N ASP A 380 4.25 18.29 -3.26
CA ASP A 380 5.32 19.12 -2.74
C ASP A 380 5.49 20.31 -3.70
N GLU A 381 5.40 21.52 -3.15
CA GLU A 381 6.03 22.66 -3.81
C GLU A 381 7.47 22.24 -4.05
N VAL A 382 7.88 22.18 -5.33
CA VAL A 382 9.22 21.76 -5.73
C VAL A 382 10.21 22.48 -4.83
N ARG A 383 10.77 21.76 -3.86
CA ARG A 383 11.90 22.23 -3.10
C ARG A 383 13.09 22.16 -4.04
N GLY A 384 13.17 23.17 -4.90
CA GLY A 384 14.40 23.60 -5.51
C GLY A 384 15.28 24.17 -4.40
N GLU A 385 15.70 23.32 -3.46
CA GLU A 385 16.87 23.63 -2.68
C GLU A 385 18.05 23.26 -3.56
N ASP A 386 18.85 24.27 -3.86
CA ASP A 386 20.18 24.16 -4.40
C ASP A 386 20.82 22.89 -3.85
N LEU A 387 20.95 21.86 -4.69
CA LEU A 387 21.98 20.86 -4.49
C LEU A 387 23.29 21.65 -4.60
N VAL A 388 23.68 22.31 -3.50
CA VAL A 388 25.00 22.89 -3.33
C VAL A 388 25.92 21.80 -3.82
N SER A 389 26.68 22.08 -4.88
CA SER A 389 27.46 21.11 -5.64
C SER A 389 28.53 20.47 -4.74
N ARG A 390 28.10 19.56 -3.87
CA ARG A 390 28.97 18.79 -3.00
C ARG A 390 29.45 17.63 -3.84
N THR A 391 30.77 17.54 -3.96
CA THR A 391 31.44 16.45 -4.67
C THR A 391 31.39 15.13 -3.90
N SER A 392 30.93 15.13 -2.65
CA SER A 392 30.85 13.93 -1.80
C SER A 392 29.79 14.07 -0.71
N TYR A 393 29.16 12.94 -0.37
CA TYR A 393 28.17 12.81 0.71
C TYR A 393 28.59 11.67 1.65
N LEU A 394 28.26 11.80 2.94
CA LEU A 394 28.42 10.72 3.92
C LEU A 394 27.11 9.92 3.99
N ILE A 395 27.19 8.60 3.82
CA ILE A 395 26.07 7.68 3.94
C ILE A 395 26.31 6.78 5.16
N PRO A 396 25.83 7.16 6.35
CA PRO A 396 26.00 6.36 7.55
C PRO A 396 25.05 5.15 7.53
N LEU A 397 25.58 3.96 7.85
CA LEU A 397 24.80 2.74 8.04
C LEU A 397 25.09 2.16 9.42
N SER A 398 24.05 1.65 10.07
CA SER A 398 24.17 0.96 11.35
C SER A 398 23.18 -0.20 11.41
N ALA A 399 23.53 -1.23 12.15
CA ALA A 399 22.66 -2.36 12.47
C ALA A 399 23.07 -2.96 13.82
N LYS A 400 22.24 -3.85 14.38
CA LYS A 400 22.50 -4.47 15.69
C LYS A 400 23.77 -5.34 15.74
N ASN A 401 24.20 -5.87 14.60
CA ASN A 401 25.41 -6.69 14.48
C ASN A 401 25.97 -6.61 13.04
N GLU A 402 27.17 -7.18 12.85
CA GLU A 402 27.89 -7.14 11.58
C GLU A 402 27.14 -7.83 10.44
N ASP A 403 26.52 -8.99 10.69
CA ASP A 403 25.76 -9.71 9.67
C ASP A 403 24.57 -8.89 9.14
N ARG A 404 23.85 -8.22 10.04
CA ARG A 404 22.76 -7.31 9.67
C ARG A 404 23.26 -6.06 8.97
N LEU A 405 24.43 -5.53 9.36
CA LEU A 405 25.03 -4.37 8.69
C LEU A 405 25.40 -4.71 7.24
N ARG A 406 26.01 -5.88 7.01
CA ARG A 406 26.34 -6.37 5.66
C ARG A 406 25.09 -6.59 4.80
N ALA A 407 24.05 -7.20 5.37
CA ALA A 407 22.78 -7.38 4.69
C ALA A 407 22.12 -6.04 4.33
N TYR A 408 22.14 -5.07 5.25
CA TYR A 408 21.55 -3.74 5.03
C TYR A 408 22.33 -2.94 3.98
N ALA A 409 23.67 -2.95 4.04
CA ALA A 409 24.52 -2.34 3.03
C ALA A 409 24.29 -2.95 1.63
N LYS A 410 24.14 -4.28 1.55
CA LYS A 410 23.78 -4.95 0.30
C LYS A 410 22.40 -4.49 -0.20
N SER A 411 21.40 -4.44 0.67
CA SER A 411 20.05 -4.00 0.30
C SER A 411 20.04 -2.56 -0.22
N LEU A 412 20.81 -1.66 0.39
CA LEU A 412 20.93 -0.29 -0.10
C LEU A 412 21.68 -0.25 -1.44
N GLY A 413 22.76 -1.02 -1.59
CA GLY A 413 23.47 -1.16 -2.86
C GLY A 413 22.54 -1.63 -3.97
N ASP A 414 21.82 -2.74 -3.75
CA ASP A 414 20.86 -3.30 -4.70
C ASP A 414 19.78 -2.27 -5.09
N PHE A 415 19.26 -1.52 -4.11
CA PHE A 415 18.28 -0.45 -4.35
C PHE A 415 18.83 0.64 -5.28
N LEU A 416 20.02 1.17 -4.95
CA LEU A 416 20.68 2.21 -5.75
C LEU A 416 20.98 1.72 -7.18
N TYR A 417 21.40 0.46 -7.33
CA TYR A 417 21.66 -0.12 -8.66
C TYR A 417 20.37 -0.41 -9.45
N SER A 418 19.28 -0.75 -8.77
CA SER A 418 17.99 -1.05 -9.43
C SER A 418 17.34 0.21 -10.03
N ASP A 419 17.43 1.35 -9.35
CA ASP A 419 16.92 2.64 -9.89
C ASP A 419 17.80 3.16 -11.04
N THR A 420 19.11 2.85 -11.06
CA THR A 420 19.96 3.19 -12.22
C THR A 420 19.69 2.38 -13.49
N LYS A 421 19.04 1.21 -13.40
CA LYS A 421 18.57 0.48 -14.60
C LYS A 421 17.32 1.10 -15.23
N ALA A 422 16.60 1.96 -14.51
CA ALA A 422 15.44 2.67 -15.05
C ALA A 422 15.82 3.85 -15.96
N GLU A 423 17.09 4.28 -15.95
CA GLU A 423 17.63 5.25 -16.90
C GLU A 423 19.07 4.85 -17.28
N SER A 424 19.24 3.97 -18.27
CA SER A 424 20.38 4.17 -19.16
C SER A 424 20.13 5.53 -19.81
N SER A 425 20.76 6.58 -19.27
CA SER A 425 20.60 7.93 -19.82
C SER A 425 20.87 7.83 -21.32
N PRO A 426 19.92 8.23 -22.20
CA PRO A 426 20.15 8.24 -23.63
C PRO A 426 21.46 8.95 -24.00
N ALA A 427 21.89 9.90 -23.16
CA ALA A 427 23.19 10.57 -23.27
C ALA A 427 24.38 9.63 -23.03
N ILE A 428 24.34 8.76 -22.02
CA ILE A 428 25.42 7.78 -21.77
C ILE A 428 25.46 6.74 -22.89
N ARG A 429 24.31 6.25 -23.35
CA ARG A 429 24.26 5.31 -24.48
C ARG A 429 24.82 5.94 -25.76
N ALA A 430 24.46 7.20 -26.04
CA ALA A 430 25.00 7.96 -27.17
C ALA A 430 26.52 8.17 -27.04
N GLU A 431 27.03 8.54 -25.87
CA GLU A 431 28.48 8.70 -25.65
C GLU A 431 29.24 7.38 -25.80
N VAL A 432 28.70 6.26 -25.30
CA VAL A 432 29.30 4.93 -25.49
C VAL A 432 29.32 4.56 -26.98
N LEU A 433 28.22 4.80 -27.70
CA LEU A 433 28.15 4.56 -29.15
C LEU A 433 29.13 5.42 -29.94
N GLN A 434 29.29 6.69 -29.58
CA GLN A 434 30.27 7.57 -30.19
C GLN A 434 31.69 7.05 -29.99
N ILE A 435 32.06 6.66 -28.77
CA ILE A 435 33.39 6.12 -28.48
C ILE A 435 33.63 4.80 -29.25
N LEU A 436 32.61 3.95 -29.35
CA LEU A 436 32.67 2.72 -30.13
C LEU A 436 32.88 2.97 -31.62
N ALA A 437 32.12 3.91 -32.19
CA ALA A 437 32.21 4.31 -33.59
C ALA A 437 33.61 4.87 -33.92
N GLU A 438 34.21 5.65 -33.01
CA GLU A 438 35.58 6.14 -33.15
C GLU A 438 36.63 5.03 -33.12
N ILE A 439 36.46 4.02 -32.25
CA ILE A 439 37.39 2.88 -32.14
C ILE A 439 37.30 1.99 -33.38
N LEU A 440 36.08 1.73 -33.86
CA LEU A 440 35.81 0.89 -35.03
C LEU A 440 36.02 1.64 -36.36
N ASN A 441 36.14 2.97 -36.32
CA ASN A 441 36.24 3.85 -37.48
C ASN A 441 35.04 3.68 -38.45
N VAL A 442 33.84 3.66 -37.88
CA VAL A 442 32.55 3.54 -38.59
C VAL A 442 31.58 4.65 -38.14
N SER A 443 30.44 4.79 -38.81
CA SER A 443 29.37 5.69 -38.33
C SER A 443 28.63 5.05 -37.15
N GLU A 444 28.12 5.86 -36.21
CA GLU A 444 27.25 5.39 -35.12
C GLU A 444 26.03 4.63 -35.65
N SER A 445 25.53 4.99 -36.84
CA SER A 445 24.40 4.34 -37.51
C SER A 445 24.69 2.92 -38.00
N ASP A 446 25.96 2.55 -38.09
CA ASP A 446 26.41 1.27 -38.64
C ASP A 446 26.65 0.23 -37.54
N ILE A 447 26.47 0.61 -36.26
CA ILE A 447 26.63 -0.25 -35.09
C ILE A 447 25.25 -0.76 -34.66
N ASP A 448 25.04 -2.07 -34.74
CA ASP A 448 23.90 -2.73 -34.11
C ASP A 448 24.13 -2.81 -32.60
N THR A 449 23.31 -2.10 -31.82
CA THR A 449 23.45 -2.05 -30.36
C THR A 449 23.11 -3.37 -29.67
N ASP A 450 22.36 -4.23 -30.35
CA ASP A 450 21.91 -5.51 -29.83
C ASP A 450 22.87 -6.63 -30.25
N GLU A 451 23.83 -6.34 -31.13
CA GLU A 451 24.90 -7.26 -31.49
C GLU A 451 26.02 -7.23 -30.44
N GLY A 452 26.60 -8.40 -30.19
CA GLY A 452 27.70 -8.51 -29.24
C GLY A 452 28.94 -7.77 -29.75
N PHE A 453 29.78 -7.21 -28.87
CA PHE A 453 30.99 -6.47 -29.23
C PHE A 453 31.89 -7.22 -30.22
N ALA A 454 31.99 -8.55 -30.09
CA ALA A 454 32.73 -9.39 -31.04
C ALA A 454 32.08 -9.44 -32.44
N GLY A 455 30.75 -9.40 -32.52
CA GLY A 455 29.99 -9.30 -33.77
C GLY A 455 30.14 -7.94 -34.45
N CYS A 456 30.24 -6.86 -33.65
CA CYS A 456 30.58 -5.53 -34.14
C CYS A 456 32.06 -5.39 -34.58
N GLY A 457 32.86 -6.46 -34.50
CA GLY A 457 34.26 -6.46 -34.92
C GLY A 457 35.26 -6.00 -33.86
N MET A 458 34.85 -5.86 -32.59
CA MET A 458 35.77 -5.50 -31.52
C MET A 458 36.63 -6.68 -31.08
N ASP A 459 37.95 -6.49 -31.09
CA ASP A 459 38.89 -7.40 -30.46
C ASP A 459 39.21 -6.98 -29.01
N THR A 460 40.02 -7.78 -28.32
CA THR A 460 40.41 -7.52 -26.94
C THR A 460 41.18 -6.20 -26.77
N VAL A 461 41.89 -5.74 -27.80
CA VAL A 461 42.64 -4.47 -27.75
C VAL A 461 41.65 -3.30 -27.82
N MET A 462 40.68 -3.37 -28.73
CA MET A 462 39.61 -2.38 -28.86
C MET A 462 38.74 -2.31 -27.61
N LEU A 463 38.40 -3.45 -27.01
CA LEU A 463 37.66 -3.50 -25.73
C LEU A 463 38.47 -2.90 -24.58
N SER A 464 39.80 -3.06 -24.58
CA SER A 464 40.66 -2.42 -23.59
C SER A 464 40.69 -0.90 -23.77
N GLN A 465 40.71 -0.41 -25.01
CA GLN A 465 40.64 1.02 -25.32
C GLN A 465 39.28 1.63 -24.94
N LEU A 466 38.19 0.90 -25.17
CA LEU A 466 36.86 1.30 -24.72
C LEU A 466 36.80 1.42 -23.19
N ALA A 467 37.32 0.43 -22.46
CA ALA A 467 37.42 0.47 -21.00
C ALA A 467 38.19 1.71 -20.52
N GLU A 468 39.36 1.97 -21.11
CA GLU A 468 40.23 3.07 -20.75
C GLU A 468 39.57 4.43 -20.98
N ARG A 469 38.91 4.62 -22.13
CA ARG A 469 38.20 5.85 -22.46
C ARG A 469 37.01 6.09 -21.55
N LEU A 470 36.21 5.06 -21.26
CA LEU A 470 35.09 5.16 -20.32
C LEU A 470 35.58 5.43 -18.89
N ASN A 471 36.66 4.79 -18.46
CA ASN A 471 37.29 5.05 -17.16
C ASN A 471 37.79 6.49 -17.04
N SER A 472 38.45 7.00 -18.07
CA SER A 472 38.92 8.39 -18.10
C SER A 472 37.76 9.39 -18.12
N ARG A 473 36.64 9.06 -18.77
CA ARG A 473 35.48 9.95 -18.93
C ARG A 473 34.62 10.01 -17.68
N TYR A 474 34.38 8.87 -17.05
CA TYR A 474 33.41 8.72 -15.96
C TYR A 474 34.04 8.45 -14.59
N GLY A 475 35.38 8.38 -14.50
CA GLY A 475 36.07 8.07 -13.25
C GLY A 475 35.82 6.64 -12.77
N THR A 476 35.54 5.71 -13.68
CA THR A 476 35.24 4.31 -13.39
C THR A 476 36.50 3.43 -13.37
N ALA A 477 36.34 2.17 -12.95
CA ALA A 477 37.38 1.15 -12.95
C ALA A 477 36.94 -0.13 -13.70
N LEU A 478 36.40 0.05 -14.91
CA LEU A 478 35.94 -1.01 -15.79
C LEU A 478 37.13 -1.88 -16.22
N THR A 479 36.92 -3.19 -16.23
CA THR A 479 37.89 -4.19 -16.69
C THR A 479 37.29 -4.99 -17.84
N LEU A 480 38.15 -5.67 -18.61
CA LEU A 480 37.72 -6.51 -19.73
C LEU A 480 36.70 -7.59 -19.33
N ALA A 481 36.73 -8.06 -18.07
CA ALA A 481 35.77 -9.04 -17.57
C ALA A 481 34.32 -8.55 -17.67
N LEU A 482 34.10 -7.24 -17.53
CA LEU A 482 32.77 -6.65 -17.60
C LEU A 482 32.12 -6.83 -18.99
N PHE A 483 32.91 -6.75 -20.07
CA PHE A 483 32.40 -6.93 -21.43
C PHE A 483 32.06 -8.39 -21.77
N ASN A 484 32.44 -9.34 -20.92
CA ASN A 484 31.94 -10.72 -21.01
C ASN A 484 30.56 -10.86 -20.36
N ASP A 485 30.32 -10.14 -19.26
CA ASP A 485 29.04 -10.15 -18.54
C ASP A 485 27.99 -9.26 -19.23
N TYR A 486 28.45 -8.23 -19.94
CA TYR A 486 27.64 -7.30 -20.74
C TYR A 486 28.23 -7.24 -22.15
N SER A 487 27.80 -8.17 -23.00
CA SER A 487 28.39 -8.35 -24.32
C SER A 487 27.87 -7.38 -25.39
N THR A 488 26.82 -6.60 -25.12
CA THR A 488 26.15 -5.70 -26.06
C THR A 488 26.17 -4.26 -25.56
N VAL A 489 25.84 -3.29 -26.43
CA VAL A 489 25.71 -1.86 -26.05
C VAL A 489 24.34 -1.55 -25.43
N GLY A 490 23.32 -2.33 -25.80
CA GLY A 490 21.90 -2.16 -25.40
C GLY A 490 21.57 -2.46 -23.94
#